data_AF-A0A4W6FY05-F1
#
_entry.id   AF-A0A4W6FY05-F1
#
_cell.length_a   1.000
_cell.length_b   1.000
_cell.length_c   1.000
_cell.angle_alpha   90.00
_cell.angle_beta   90.00
_cell.angle_gamma   90.00
#
_symmetry.space_group_name_H-M   'P 1'
#
loop_
_entity.id
_entity.type
_entity.pdbx_description
1 polymer ?
#
loop_
_entity_poly.entity_id
_entity_poly.type
_entity_poly.pdbx_seq_one_letter_code
_entity_poly.pdbx_strand_id
1 'polypeptide(L)'
;MDKAKAPSNKIVLTFKEDTALTEMMRLRVSSLQRSGQKRQDGERLLLPHEAVYRLDFHIQELNFSRWYFSLSGHGRVTITGISQHWTPDLTNLMTRQLLEPIGTFWRNAEDPEDSPLKCLEADMQEFGERIAELAKVRKVMYFLFAFKDGSEAANLSCSVEFTPEK
;
A
#
# COMPACT_ATOMS: atom_id res chain seq x y z
N MET A 1 41.40 8.52 -11.70
CA MET A 1 40.82 8.84 -10.38
C MET A 1 39.49 8.14 -10.28
N ASP A 2 39.53 6.86 -9.93
CA ASP A 2 38.34 6.04 -9.74
C ASP A 2 37.70 6.37 -8.39
N LYS A 3 36.62 7.15 -8.39
CA LYS A 3 35.68 7.14 -7.28
C LYS A 3 34.82 5.90 -7.42
N ALA A 4 35.28 4.79 -6.85
CA ALA A 4 34.45 3.62 -6.60
C ALA A 4 33.23 4.08 -5.80
N LYS A 5 32.08 4.16 -6.48
CA LYS A 5 30.78 4.35 -5.85
C LYS A 5 30.58 3.15 -4.92
N ALA A 6 30.69 3.38 -3.61
CA ALA A 6 30.35 2.37 -2.61
C ALA A 6 29.01 1.75 -3.01
N PRO A 7 28.83 0.42 -2.91
CA PRO A 7 27.54 -0.18 -3.24
C PRO A 7 26.50 0.50 -2.35
N SER A 8 25.62 1.30 -2.96
CA SER A 8 24.45 1.76 -2.26
C SER A 8 23.67 0.48 -1.95
N ASN A 9 23.65 0.04 -0.69
CA ASN A 9 22.84 -1.08 -0.24
C ASN A 9 21.37 -0.67 -0.39
N LYS A 10 20.86 -0.71 -1.63
CA LYS A 10 19.48 -0.43 -1.96
C LYS A 10 18.66 -1.63 -1.57
N ILE A 11 17.58 -1.39 -0.86
CA ILE A 11 16.64 -2.40 -0.42
C ILE A 11 15.34 -2.14 -1.15
N VAL A 12 14.92 -3.09 -1.99
CA VAL A 12 13.63 -3.01 -2.68
C VAL A 12 12.66 -3.93 -1.95
N LEU A 13 11.57 -3.36 -1.44
CA LEU A 13 10.51 -4.10 -0.78
C LEU A 13 9.26 -4.13 -1.68
N THR A 14 8.85 -5.32 -2.08
CA THR A 14 7.64 -5.54 -2.87
C THR A 14 6.44 -5.69 -1.95
N PHE A 15 5.33 -5.05 -2.31
CA PHE A 15 4.06 -5.25 -1.62
C PHE A 15 3.56 -6.67 -1.87
N LYS A 16 3.27 -7.39 -0.80
CA LYS A 16 2.70 -8.74 -0.87
C LYS A 16 1.23 -8.67 -0.48
N GLU A 17 0.37 -9.26 -1.30
CA GLU A 17 -1.03 -9.41 -0.92
C GLU A 17 -1.13 -10.32 0.31
N ASP A 18 -1.90 -9.89 1.30
CA ASP A 18 -2.29 -10.70 2.44
C ASP A 18 -3.70 -11.25 2.18
N THR A 19 -3.76 -12.37 1.45
CA THR A 19 -5.02 -12.99 1.01
C THR A 19 -5.86 -13.44 2.20
N ALA A 20 -5.24 -14.01 3.23
CA ALA A 20 -5.92 -14.47 4.43
C ALA A 20 -6.58 -13.30 5.19
N LEU A 21 -5.85 -12.19 5.38
CA LEU A 21 -6.41 -10.99 6.01
C LEU A 21 -7.49 -10.34 5.14
N THR A 22 -7.29 -10.31 3.82
CA THR A 22 -8.29 -9.83 2.85
C THR A 22 -9.59 -10.64 2.98
N GLU A 23 -9.50 -11.97 2.98
CA GLU A 23 -10.65 -12.87 3.14
C GLU A 23 -11.33 -12.69 4.49
N MET A 24 -10.57 -12.59 5.59
CA MET A 24 -11.12 -12.34 6.92
C MET A 24 -11.94 -11.04 6.96
N MET A 25 -11.42 -9.95 6.36
CA MET A 25 -12.15 -8.70 6.26
C MET A 25 -13.39 -8.79 5.36
N ARG A 26 -13.37 -9.57 4.26
CA ARG A 26 -14.57 -9.82 3.43
C ARG A 26 -15.62 -10.65 4.16
N LEU A 27 -15.19 -11.64 4.95
CA LEU A 27 -16.08 -12.44 5.79
C LEU A 27 -16.76 -11.58 6.85
N ARG A 28 -16.07 -10.59 7.43
CA ARG A 28 -16.68 -9.63 8.34
C ARG A 28 -17.83 -8.86 7.69
N VAL A 29 -17.66 -8.38 6.46
CA VAL A 29 -18.73 -7.71 5.69
C VAL A 29 -19.91 -8.65 5.46
N SER A 30 -19.62 -9.86 4.96
CA SER A 30 -20.65 -10.87 4.67
C SER A 30 -21.42 -11.30 5.92
N SER A 31 -20.73 -11.41 7.06
CA SER A 31 -21.33 -11.75 8.34
C SER A 31 -22.31 -10.68 8.82
N LEU A 32 -21.94 -9.39 8.71
CA LEU A 32 -22.82 -8.28 9.08
C LEU A 32 -24.07 -8.23 8.20
N GLN A 33 -23.90 -8.44 6.89
CA GLN A 33 -25.01 -8.48 5.94
C GLN A 33 -25.97 -9.64 6.25
N ARG A 34 -25.44 -10.83 6.55
CA ARG A 34 -26.25 -12.01 6.86
C ARG A 34 -26.99 -11.88 8.20
N SER A 35 -26.34 -11.34 9.23
CA SER A 35 -26.94 -11.19 10.56
C SER A 35 -27.83 -9.96 10.70
N GLY A 36 -27.80 -9.03 9.74
CA GLY A 36 -28.48 -7.74 9.84
C GLY A 36 -27.89 -6.81 10.90
N GLN A 37 -26.73 -7.15 11.46
CA GLN A 37 -26.06 -6.34 12.47
C GLN A 37 -25.39 -5.12 11.82
N LYS A 38 -25.38 -4.00 12.56
CA LYS A 38 -24.59 -2.84 12.18
C LYS A 38 -23.12 -3.07 12.50
N ARG A 39 -22.24 -2.52 11.65
CA ARG A 39 -20.82 -2.39 11.97
C ARG A 39 -20.61 -1.54 13.24
N GLN A 40 -19.45 -1.70 13.87
CA GLN A 40 -19.05 -0.81 14.97
C GLN A 40 -18.91 0.62 14.46
N ASP A 41 -19.15 1.60 15.33
CA ASP A 41 -19.05 3.01 14.93
C ASP A 41 -17.61 3.34 14.53
N GLY A 42 -17.44 3.94 13.34
CA GLY A 42 -16.14 4.20 12.73
C GLY A 42 -15.39 2.99 12.15
N GLU A 43 -15.99 1.79 12.16
CA GLU A 43 -15.39 0.57 11.57
C GLU A 43 -15.25 0.72 10.05
N ARG A 44 -14.05 0.39 9.55
CA ARG A 44 -13.71 0.37 8.14
C ARG A 44 -13.90 -1.03 7.57
N LEU A 45 -15.02 -1.22 6.89
CA LEU A 45 -15.32 -2.43 6.13
C LEU A 45 -14.58 -2.42 4.79
N LEU A 46 -13.96 -3.53 4.42
CA LEU A 46 -13.26 -3.67 3.13
C LEU A 46 -14.24 -3.55 1.95
N LEU A 47 -13.90 -2.76 0.94
CA LEU A 47 -14.71 -2.64 -0.27
C LEU A 47 -14.47 -3.82 -1.22
N PRO A 48 -15.41 -4.14 -2.14
CA PRO A 48 -15.24 -5.25 -3.08
C PRO A 48 -13.96 -5.16 -3.91
N HIS A 49 -13.60 -3.96 -4.31
CA HIS A 49 -12.43 -3.66 -5.15
C HIS A 49 -11.16 -3.34 -4.36
N GLU A 50 -11.15 -3.65 -3.06
CA GLU A 50 -9.98 -3.47 -2.21
C GLU A 50 -9.38 -4.81 -1.81
N ALA A 51 -8.07 -4.83 -1.62
CA ALA A 51 -7.33 -5.94 -1.02
C ALA A 51 -6.29 -5.41 -0.03
N VAL A 52 -5.93 -6.26 0.93
CA VAL A 52 -4.94 -5.94 1.95
C VAL A 52 -3.56 -6.37 1.45
N TYR A 53 -2.60 -5.47 1.53
CA TYR A 53 -1.20 -5.72 1.22
C TYR A 53 -0.34 -5.46 2.44
N ARG A 54 0.88 -6.00 2.43
CA ARG A 54 1.87 -5.73 3.47
C ARG A 54 3.27 -5.52 2.91
N LEU A 55 4.07 -4.81 3.69
CA LEU A 55 5.53 -4.75 3.56
C LEU A 55 6.18 -5.39 4.79
N ASP A 56 7.19 -6.21 4.55
CA ASP A 56 7.99 -6.87 5.58
C ASP A 56 9.37 -6.19 5.68
N PHE A 57 9.59 -5.37 6.71
CA PHE A 57 10.84 -4.66 6.95
C PHE A 57 11.87 -5.55 7.66
N HIS A 58 12.91 -5.92 6.92
CA HIS A 58 14.02 -6.72 7.46
C HIS A 58 15.05 -5.83 8.20
N ILE A 59 15.10 -4.55 7.82
CA ILE A 59 15.84 -3.45 8.45
C ILE A 59 14.80 -2.34 8.69
N GLN A 60 14.86 -1.66 9.84
CA GLN A 60 13.86 -0.66 10.25
C GLN A 60 14.38 0.78 10.18
N GLU A 61 15.70 0.98 10.16
CA GLU A 61 16.33 2.29 9.93
C GLU A 61 16.54 2.48 8.43
N LEU A 62 15.60 3.16 7.80
CA LEU A 62 15.51 3.29 6.35
C LEU A 62 15.32 4.76 5.97
N ASN A 63 15.89 5.14 4.83
CA ASN A 63 15.57 6.36 4.11
C ASN A 63 14.84 5.99 2.82
N PHE A 64 13.68 6.62 2.59
CA PHE A 64 12.96 6.46 1.34
C PHE A 64 13.81 6.96 0.16
N SER A 65 13.81 6.21 -0.94
CA SER A 65 14.49 6.60 -2.18
C SER A 65 13.52 6.88 -3.32
N ARG A 66 12.66 5.91 -3.67
CA ARG A 66 11.69 6.05 -4.77
C ARG A 66 10.68 4.91 -4.80
N TRP A 67 9.60 5.14 -5.52
CA TRP A 67 8.63 4.12 -5.89
C TRP A 67 9.03 3.42 -7.19
N TYR A 68 8.72 2.14 -7.26
CA TYR A 68 8.67 1.35 -8.49
C TYR A 68 7.23 0.89 -8.69
N PHE A 69 6.56 1.49 -9.67
CA PHE A 69 5.16 1.23 -9.93
C PHE A 69 4.92 1.02 -11.42
N SER A 70 4.22 -0.05 -11.78
CA SER A 70 3.77 -0.31 -13.14
C SER A 70 2.41 -0.97 -13.14
N LEU A 71 1.55 -0.55 -14.08
CA LEU A 71 0.23 -1.10 -14.32
C LEU A 71 0.14 -1.41 -15.82
N SER A 72 -0.19 -2.64 -16.18
CA SER A 72 -0.50 -2.99 -17.57
C SER A 72 -1.95 -2.59 -17.90
N GLY A 73 -2.14 -1.85 -18.99
CA GLY A 73 -3.46 -1.35 -19.40
C GLY A 73 -3.92 -0.12 -18.61
N HIS A 74 -5.22 0.20 -18.69
CA HIS A 74 -5.78 1.39 -18.07
C HIS A 74 -6.28 1.13 -16.65
N GLY A 75 -6.51 2.21 -15.91
CA GLY A 75 -7.18 2.18 -14.63
C GLY A 75 -6.46 2.98 -13.56
N ARG A 76 -6.95 2.86 -12.33
CA ARG A 76 -6.48 3.62 -11.18
C ARG A 76 -6.24 2.68 -10.00
N VAL A 77 -5.13 2.89 -9.32
CA VAL A 77 -4.79 2.17 -8.09
C VAL A 77 -4.52 3.22 -7.02
N THR A 78 -5.18 3.07 -5.88
CA THR A 78 -4.92 3.87 -4.68
C THR A 78 -4.35 2.98 -3.59
N ILE A 79 -3.25 3.40 -2.99
CA ILE A 79 -2.56 2.74 -1.88
C ILE A 79 -2.71 3.62 -0.65
N THR A 80 -3.31 3.05 0.39
CA THR A 80 -3.49 3.73 1.68
C THR A 80 -2.76 2.96 2.76
N GLY A 81 -1.82 3.62 3.44
CA GLY A 81 -1.15 3.05 4.61
C GLY A 81 -2.11 2.86 5.78
N ILE A 82 -1.87 1.84 6.60
CA ILE A 82 -2.60 1.63 7.85
C ILE A 82 -1.66 1.88 9.03
N SER A 83 -2.17 2.52 10.07
CA SER A 83 -1.45 2.80 11.31
C SER A 83 -0.80 1.54 11.88
N GLN A 84 0.48 1.64 12.23
CA GLN A 84 1.25 0.55 12.84
C GLN A 84 0.74 0.09 14.21
N HIS A 85 -0.19 0.83 14.82
CA HIS A 85 -0.84 0.43 16.07
C HIS A 85 -2.03 -0.51 15.84
N TRP A 86 -2.54 -0.62 14.61
CA TRP A 86 -3.56 -1.62 14.29
C TRP A 86 -2.94 -3.01 14.34
N THR A 87 -3.65 -3.93 14.99
CA THR A 87 -3.28 -5.34 15.07
C THR A 87 -4.47 -6.15 14.57
N PRO A 88 -4.42 -6.68 13.33
CA PRO A 88 -5.58 -7.31 12.68
C PRO A 88 -6.26 -8.40 13.50
N ASP A 89 -5.49 -9.17 14.27
CA ASP A 89 -6.00 -10.28 15.10
C ASP A 89 -6.78 -9.81 16.35
N LEU A 90 -6.62 -8.54 16.74
CA LEU A 90 -7.17 -8.02 18.00
C LEU A 90 -8.40 -7.12 17.80
N THR A 91 -8.45 -6.38 16.69
CA THR A 91 -9.50 -5.36 16.48
C THR A 91 -9.83 -5.22 14.99
N ASN A 92 -11.11 -4.94 14.68
CA ASN A 92 -11.49 -4.49 13.34
C ASN A 92 -10.74 -3.20 12.97
N LEU A 93 -10.48 -3.01 11.68
CA LEU A 93 -9.89 -1.78 11.18
C LEU A 93 -10.85 -0.60 11.38
N MET A 94 -10.33 0.55 11.80
CA MET A 94 -11.09 1.78 11.97
C MET A 94 -10.70 2.81 10.91
N THR A 95 -11.64 3.63 10.44
CA THR A 95 -11.36 4.64 9.39
C THR A 95 -10.24 5.60 9.81
N ARG A 96 -10.18 5.98 11.09
CA ARG A 96 -9.13 6.86 11.66
C ARG A 96 -7.72 6.26 11.64
N GLN A 97 -7.58 4.96 11.37
CA GLN A 97 -6.28 4.28 11.28
C GLN A 97 -5.72 4.29 9.85
N LEU A 98 -6.51 4.74 8.86
CA LEU A 98 -6.02 5.00 7.52
C LEU A 98 -5.13 6.24 7.54
N LEU A 99 -3.99 6.16 6.87
CA LEU A 99 -2.96 7.19 6.87
C LEU A 99 -3.06 8.06 5.62
N GLU A 100 -2.70 9.33 5.82
CA GLU A 100 -2.44 10.30 4.74
C GLU A 100 -0.94 10.65 4.72
N PRO A 101 -0.38 11.11 3.59
CA PRO A 101 -1.01 11.10 2.28
C PRO A 101 -1.17 9.68 1.73
N ILE A 102 -2.11 9.52 0.80
CA ILE A 102 -2.30 8.28 0.04
C ILE A 102 -1.50 8.30 -1.27
N GLY A 103 -1.05 7.13 -1.72
CA GLY A 103 -0.46 6.98 -3.04
C GLY A 103 -1.53 6.73 -4.10
N THR A 104 -1.56 7.49 -5.19
CA THR A 104 -2.49 7.24 -6.30
C THR A 104 -1.77 7.24 -7.64
N PHE A 105 -2.00 6.19 -8.42
CA PHE A 105 -1.44 5.99 -9.75
C PHE A 105 -2.55 5.67 -10.73
N TRP A 106 -2.49 6.24 -11.93
CA TRP A 106 -3.52 5.97 -12.94
C TRP A 106 -3.05 6.14 -14.39
N ARG A 107 -3.80 5.50 -15.29
CA ARG A 107 -3.80 5.71 -16.73
C ARG A 107 -5.26 5.82 -17.19
N ASN A 108 -5.63 6.94 -17.81
CA ASN A 108 -6.98 7.13 -18.33
C ASN A 108 -7.20 6.24 -19.56
N ALA A 109 -8.46 5.98 -19.90
CA ALA A 109 -8.81 5.22 -21.11
C ALA A 109 -8.36 5.90 -22.41
N GLU A 110 -8.19 7.23 -22.41
CA GLU A 110 -7.72 7.97 -23.60
C GLU A 110 -6.18 8.02 -23.71
N ASP A 111 -5.45 7.67 -22.64
CA ASP A 111 -3.99 7.69 -22.66
C ASP A 111 -3.47 6.44 -23.39
N PRO A 112 -2.40 6.52 -24.22
CA PRO A 112 -1.79 5.33 -24.81
C PRO A 112 -1.38 4.30 -23.75
N GLU A 113 -1.56 3.00 -24.01
CA GLU A 113 -1.21 1.93 -23.04
C GLU A 113 0.27 1.96 -22.61
N ASP A 114 1.16 2.44 -23.47
CA ASP A 114 2.59 2.57 -23.19
C ASP A 114 2.97 3.90 -22.53
N SER A 115 2.02 4.80 -22.26
CA SER A 115 2.33 6.07 -21.62
C SER A 115 2.75 5.84 -20.15
N PRO A 116 3.64 6.69 -19.61
CA PRO A 116 3.91 6.70 -18.17
C PRO A 116 2.61 6.86 -17.37
N LEU A 117 2.58 6.24 -16.19
CA LEU A 117 1.46 6.42 -15.26
C LEU A 117 1.49 7.82 -14.66
N LYS A 118 0.31 8.39 -14.51
CA LYS A 118 0.11 9.65 -13.78
C LYS A 118 0.10 9.34 -12.28
N CYS A 119 0.69 10.22 -11.48
CA CYS A 119 0.64 10.16 -10.03
C CYS A 119 0.72 11.57 -9.43
N LEU A 120 0.38 11.70 -8.15
CA LEU A 120 0.58 12.92 -7.38
C LEU A 120 1.98 12.87 -6.76
N GLU A 121 2.99 13.38 -7.46
CA GLU A 121 4.40 13.17 -7.11
C GLU A 121 4.77 13.63 -5.69
N ALA A 122 4.22 14.77 -5.23
CA ALA A 122 4.46 15.29 -3.89
C ALA A 122 3.90 14.35 -2.80
N ASP A 123 2.65 13.93 -2.94
CA ASP A 123 1.99 12.99 -2.04
C ASP A 123 2.72 11.64 -2.04
N MET A 124 3.18 11.18 -3.21
CA MET A 124 3.94 9.93 -3.33
C MET A 124 5.30 10.01 -2.61
N GLN A 125 5.99 11.15 -2.71
CA GLN A 125 7.26 11.37 -2.02
C GLN A 125 7.05 11.36 -0.50
N GLU A 126 6.13 12.17 0.02
CA GLU A 126 5.81 12.24 1.45
C GLU A 126 5.31 10.89 1.98
N PHE A 127 4.47 10.18 1.21
CA PHE A 127 3.99 8.86 1.59
C PHE A 127 5.14 7.86 1.75
N GLY A 128 6.10 7.88 0.82
CA GLY A 128 7.29 7.04 0.89
C GLY A 128 8.14 7.30 2.13
N GLU A 129 8.40 8.58 2.44
CA GLU A 129 9.12 9.00 3.65
C GLU A 129 8.38 8.57 4.92
N ARG A 130 7.06 8.70 4.94
CA ARG A 130 6.22 8.26 6.07
C ARG A 130 6.28 6.75 6.28
N ILE A 131 6.35 5.95 5.20
CA ILE A 131 6.57 4.49 5.32
C ILE A 131 7.92 4.19 5.98
N ALA A 132 8.98 4.92 5.61
CA ALA A 132 10.31 4.75 6.21
C ALA A 132 10.29 5.04 7.73
N GLU A 133 9.64 6.12 8.15
CA GLU A 133 9.48 6.44 9.57
C GLU A 133 8.64 5.40 10.32
N LEU A 134 7.57 4.89 9.69
CA LEU A 134 6.72 3.87 10.29
C LEU A 134 7.38 2.48 10.34
N ALA A 135 8.38 2.21 9.51
CA ALA A 135 9.19 1.00 9.58
C ALA A 135 9.93 0.89 10.93
N LYS A 136 10.25 2.01 11.58
CA LYS A 136 10.87 2.06 12.94
C LYS A 136 9.95 1.50 14.02
N VAL A 137 8.62 1.50 13.80
CA VAL A 137 7.63 1.07 14.81
C VAL A 137 7.45 -0.44 14.84
N ARG A 138 7.30 -1.09 13.67
CA ARG A 138 7.08 -2.55 13.54
C ARG A 138 7.66 -3.08 12.23
N LYS A 139 8.05 -4.35 12.25
CA LYS A 139 8.61 -5.07 11.09
C LYS A 139 7.60 -5.40 9.98
N VAL A 140 6.31 -5.28 10.24
CA VAL A 140 5.26 -5.49 9.23
C VAL A 140 4.35 -4.27 9.25
N MET A 141 4.06 -3.71 8.08
CA MET A 141 3.06 -2.66 7.90
C MET A 141 2.03 -3.10 6.88
N TYR A 142 0.76 -2.81 7.16
CA TYR A 142 -0.37 -3.14 6.29
C TYR A 142 -0.86 -1.94 5.50
N PHE A 143 -1.44 -2.22 4.34
CA PHE A 143 -1.92 -1.26 3.37
C PHE A 143 -3.24 -1.73 2.78
N LEU A 144 -4.12 -0.81 2.42
CA LEU A 144 -5.25 -1.09 1.53
C LEU A 144 -4.87 -0.67 0.12
N PHE A 145 -5.01 -1.58 -0.83
CA PHE A 145 -4.95 -1.28 -2.25
C PHE A 145 -6.37 -1.26 -2.78
N ALA A 146 -6.79 -0.17 -3.41
CA ALA A 146 -8.07 -0.02 -4.07
C ALA A 146 -7.86 0.02 -5.59
N PHE A 147 -8.47 -0.93 -6.29
CA PHE A 147 -8.40 -1.07 -7.74
C PHE A 147 -9.67 -0.48 -8.36
N LYS A 148 -9.54 0.50 -9.25
CA LYS A 148 -10.66 1.20 -9.88
C LYS A 148 -10.41 1.38 -11.38
N ASP A 149 -11.49 1.71 -12.09
CA ASP A 149 -11.44 2.12 -13.50
C ASP A 149 -10.82 1.04 -14.41
N GLY A 150 -11.07 -0.24 -14.07
CA GLY A 150 -10.59 -1.41 -14.84
C GLY A 150 -9.23 -1.94 -14.41
N SER A 151 -8.58 -1.35 -13.40
CA SER A 151 -7.35 -1.93 -12.86
C SER A 151 -7.63 -3.21 -12.08
N GLU A 152 -6.66 -4.13 -12.12
CA GLU A 152 -6.71 -5.42 -11.43
C GLU A 152 -5.36 -5.73 -10.78
N ALA A 153 -5.37 -6.48 -9.69
CA ALA A 153 -4.16 -6.87 -8.97
C ALA A 153 -3.15 -7.63 -9.85
N ALA A 154 -3.63 -8.47 -10.76
CA ALA A 154 -2.78 -9.26 -11.67
C ALA A 154 -1.95 -8.39 -12.63
N ASN A 155 -2.39 -7.17 -12.88
CA ASN A 155 -1.78 -6.22 -13.82
C ASN A 155 -0.85 -5.22 -13.13
N LEU A 156 -0.73 -5.31 -11.79
CA LEU A 156 0.02 -4.37 -10.97
C LEU A 156 1.34 -4.97 -10.49
N SER A 157 2.42 -4.21 -10.64
CA SER A 157 3.66 -4.40 -9.87
C SER A 157 3.97 -3.13 -9.09
N CYS A 158 4.13 -3.28 -7.78
CA CYS A 158 4.39 -2.18 -6.86
C CYS A 158 5.46 -2.58 -5.85
N SER A 159 6.50 -1.75 -5.74
CA SER A 159 7.56 -1.89 -4.75
C SER A 159 8.14 -0.52 -4.37
N VAL A 160 8.82 -0.47 -3.23
CA VAL A 160 9.48 0.74 -2.73
C VAL A 160 10.97 0.48 -2.54
N GLU A 161 11.79 1.41 -3.00
CA GLU A 161 13.24 1.41 -2.78
C GLU A 161 13.58 2.25 -1.53
N PHE A 162 14.38 1.68 -0.65
CA PHE A 162 14.99 2.34 0.50
C PHE A 162 16.51 2.21 0.47
N THR A 163 17.18 3.04 1.27
CA THR A 163 18.56 2.84 1.69
C THR A 163 18.61 2.76 3.22
N PRO A 164 19.52 1.98 3.83
CA PRO A 164 19.73 2.04 5.26
C PRO A 164 20.07 3.46 5.73
N GLU A 165 19.54 3.85 6.88
CA GLU A 165 20.07 5.00 7.62
C GLU A 165 21.53 4.72 8.01
N LYS A 166 22.36 5.76 8.02
CA LYS A 166 23.80 5.64 8.28
C LYS A 166 24.11 5.80 9.75
#